data_AF-A0A938LSA6-F1
#
_entry.id   AF-A0A938LSA6-F1
#
_cell.length_a   1.000
_cell.length_b   1.000
_cell.length_c   1.000
_cell.angle_alpha   90.00
_cell.angle_beta   90.00
_cell.angle_gamma   90.00
#
_symmetry.space_group_name_H-M   'P 1'
#
loop_
_entity.id
_entity.type
_entity.pdbx_description
1 polymer ?
#
loop_
_entity_poly.entity_id
_entity_poly.type
_entity_poly.pdbx_seq_one_letter_code
_entity_poly.pdbx_strand_id
1 'polypeptide(L)'
;MPKIDSNGFADDSGQWNSPLETDLSHDKDLVMEQILDNINHTPLGQVLKSIASLPEVRQQKVLRLRRQITAGRYELAERLDEVLDKVLEDLIT
;
A
#
# COMPACT_ATOMS: atom_id res chain seq x y z
N MET A 1 0.65 -40.06 -27.57
CA MET A 1 0.70 -38.70 -26.98
C MET A 1 -0.65 -38.44 -26.33
N PRO A 2 -0.72 -38.16 -25.03
CA PRO A 2 -1.91 -38.37 -24.19
C PRO A 2 -2.83 -37.15 -24.20
N LYS A 3 -4.14 -37.33 -23.94
CA LYS A 3 -5.01 -36.26 -23.43
C LYS A 3 -5.90 -36.84 -22.34
N ILE A 4 -5.83 -36.16 -21.21
CA ILE A 4 -6.41 -36.49 -19.91
C ILE A 4 -7.92 -36.30 -19.98
N ASP A 5 -8.65 -37.34 -19.62
CA ASP A 5 -10.11 -37.33 -19.56
C ASP A 5 -10.57 -36.66 -18.27
N SER A 6 -11.54 -35.76 -18.41
CA SER A 6 -12.26 -35.08 -17.35
C SER A 6 -12.79 -36.05 -16.30
N ASN A 7 -12.58 -35.74 -15.02
CA ASN A 7 -13.55 -36.05 -13.97
C ASN A 7 -13.35 -35.19 -12.71
N GLY A 8 -14.43 -34.51 -12.32
CA GLY A 8 -14.80 -34.36 -10.91
C GLY A 8 -14.22 -33.19 -10.12
N PHE A 9 -14.54 -31.94 -10.48
CA PHE A 9 -14.65 -30.91 -9.45
C PHE A 9 -16.04 -31.04 -8.82
N ALA A 10 -16.14 -31.95 -7.85
CA ALA A 10 -17.24 -31.98 -6.93
C ALA A 10 -17.12 -30.76 -6.02
N ASP A 11 -18.15 -29.92 -6.06
CA ASP A 11 -18.42 -28.82 -5.14
C ASP A 11 -18.66 -29.40 -3.74
N ASP A 12 -17.57 -29.66 -3.02
CA ASP A 12 -17.64 -30.00 -1.60
C ASP A 12 -17.79 -28.69 -0.82
N SER A 13 -19.05 -28.30 -0.69
CA SER A 13 -19.54 -27.36 0.32
C SER A 13 -19.37 -28.00 1.70
N GLY A 14 -18.11 -28.19 2.11
CA GLY A 14 -17.71 -28.53 3.45
C GLY A 14 -17.94 -27.33 4.35
N GLN A 15 -19.08 -27.34 5.03
CA GLN A 15 -19.39 -26.48 6.15
C GLN A 15 -18.38 -26.74 7.28
N TRP A 16 -17.22 -26.07 7.25
CA TRP A 16 -16.26 -26.07 8.34
C TRP A 16 -16.72 -25.12 9.45
N ASN A 17 -17.84 -25.42 10.10
CA ASN A 17 -18.06 -24.93 11.46
C ASN A 17 -17.15 -25.76 12.37
N SER A 18 -15.86 -25.41 12.42
CA SER A 18 -14.90 -26.04 13.33
C SER A 18 -15.04 -25.42 14.72
N PRO A 19 -15.32 -26.20 15.78
CA PRO A 19 -15.39 -25.74 17.19
C PRO A 19 -14.06 -25.23 17.79
N LEU A 20 -13.11 -24.80 16.95
CA LEU A 20 -11.72 -24.48 17.30
C LEU A 20 -11.36 -23.00 17.06
N GLU A 21 -12.31 -22.15 16.68
CA GLU A 21 -12.03 -20.71 16.50
C GLU A 21 -11.60 -19.99 17.80
N THR A 22 -11.74 -20.65 18.95
CA THR A 22 -11.49 -20.07 20.28
C THR A 22 -10.04 -20.08 20.74
N ASP A 23 -9.11 -20.80 20.09
CA ASP A 23 -7.72 -20.96 20.58
C ASP A 23 -6.65 -20.34 19.66
N LEU A 24 -7.04 -19.88 18.46
CA LEU A 24 -6.11 -19.28 17.50
C LEU A 24 -5.92 -17.77 17.68
N SER A 25 -6.72 -17.11 18.53
CA SER A 25 -6.59 -15.67 18.78
C SER A 25 -5.29 -15.35 19.52
N HIS A 26 -4.96 -16.12 20.56
CA HIS A 26 -3.74 -15.91 21.34
C HIS A 26 -2.49 -16.10 20.49
N ASP A 27 -2.51 -17.11 19.61
CA ASP A 27 -1.39 -17.40 18.73
C ASP A 27 -1.18 -16.29 17.69
N LYS A 28 -2.27 -15.69 17.20
CA LYS A 28 -2.22 -14.51 16.31
C LYS A 28 -1.70 -13.27 17.01
N ASP A 29 -2.08 -13.05 18.27
CA ASP A 29 -1.62 -11.92 19.08
C ASP A 29 -0.11 -12.01 19.33
N LEU A 30 0.40 -13.20 19.67
CA LEU A 30 1.84 -13.47 19.81
C LEU A 30 2.62 -13.24 18.51
N VAL A 31 2.08 -13.68 17.38
CA VAL A 31 2.69 -13.44 16.05
C VAL A 31 2.71 -11.96 15.72
N MET A 32 1.65 -11.22 16.04
CA MET A 32 1.58 -9.77 15.83
C MET A 32 2.62 -9.03 16.67
N GLU A 33 2.77 -9.37 17.95
CA GLU A 33 3.80 -8.80 18.82
C GLU A 33 5.20 -9.03 18.25
N GLN A 34 5.50 -10.25 17.80
CA GLN A 34 6.77 -10.57 17.19
C GLN A 34 7.02 -9.78 15.89
N ILE A 35 5.98 -9.55 15.08
CA ILE A 35 6.08 -8.71 13.88
C ILE A 35 6.37 -7.25 14.25
N LEU A 36 5.66 -6.70 15.23
CA LEU A 36 5.87 -5.33 15.69
C LEU A 36 7.25 -5.13 16.30
N ASP A 37 7.74 -6.10 17.06
CA ASP A 37 9.10 -6.10 17.60
C ASP A 37 10.14 -6.12 16.47
N ASN A 38 9.96 -7.02 15.51
CA ASN A 38 10.87 -7.16 14.37
C ASN A 38 10.90 -5.91 13.47
N ILE A 39 9.76 -5.23 13.27
CA ILE A 39 9.67 -3.97 12.51
C ILE A 39 10.59 -2.89 13.08
N ASN A 40 10.79 -2.87 14.40
CA ASN A 40 11.60 -1.84 15.06
C ASN A 40 13.07 -2.24 15.25
N HIS A 41 13.35 -3.53 15.46
CA HIS A 41 14.67 -3.99 15.89
C HIS A 41 15.50 -4.71 14.81
N THR A 42 14.90 -5.11 13.68
CA THR A 42 15.65 -5.77 12.59
C THR A 42 16.00 -4.78 11.47
N PRO A 43 17.15 -4.96 10.78
CA PRO A 43 17.49 -4.14 9.62
C PRO A 43 16.42 -4.19 8.51
N LEU A 44 15.84 -5.37 8.27
CA LEU A 44 14.75 -5.54 7.31
C LEU A 44 13.49 -4.80 7.77
N GLY A 45 13.13 -4.91 9.05
CA GLY A 45 12.01 -4.20 9.65
C GLY A 45 12.12 -2.68 9.52
N GLN A 46 13.31 -2.12 9.76
CA GLN A 46 13.58 -0.69 9.59
C GLN A 46 13.43 -0.24 8.14
N VAL A 47 13.88 -1.07 7.18
CA VAL A 47 13.68 -0.81 5.74
C VAL A 47 12.19 -0.86 5.38
N LEU A 48 11.45 -1.88 5.83
CA LEU A 48 10.01 -1.99 5.59
C LEU A 48 9.23 -0.82 6.21
N LYS A 49 9.60 -0.40 7.42
CA LYS A 49 9.05 0.80 8.09
C LYS A 49 9.32 2.06 7.28
N SER A 50 10.52 2.19 6.73
CA SER A 50 10.89 3.31 5.86
C SER A 50 10.13 3.29 4.54
N ILE A 51 9.90 2.12 3.95
CA ILE A 51 9.09 1.97 2.72
C ILE A 51 7.63 2.32 3.00
N ALA A 52 7.08 1.87 4.14
CA ALA A 52 5.70 2.16 4.53
C ALA A 52 5.47 3.64 4.87
N SER A 53 6.51 4.37 5.30
CA SER A 53 6.45 5.82 5.55
C SER A 53 6.69 6.65 4.30
N LEU A 54 7.14 6.04 3.20
CA LEU A 54 7.17 6.74 1.92
C LEU A 54 5.74 7.16 1.61
N PRO A 55 5.50 8.45 1.31
CA PRO A 55 4.19 8.85 0.81
C PRO A 55 3.91 7.96 -0.39
N GLU A 56 2.66 7.57 -0.58
CA GLU A 56 2.25 6.94 -1.84
C GLU A 56 2.59 7.95 -2.94
N VAL A 57 3.78 7.80 -3.52
CA VAL A 57 4.26 8.69 -4.55
C VAL A 57 3.28 8.39 -5.65
N ARG A 58 2.43 9.36 -5.97
CA ARG A 58 1.61 9.36 -7.17
C ARG A 58 2.58 9.44 -8.34
N GLN A 59 3.36 8.38 -8.56
CA GLN A 59 4.46 8.31 -9.51
C GLN A 59 3.94 8.70 -10.88
N GLN A 60 2.72 8.28 -11.18
CA GLN A 60 1.95 8.70 -12.35
C GLN A 60 1.73 10.21 -12.43
N LYS A 61 1.34 10.89 -11.33
CA LYS A 61 1.20 12.35 -11.28
C LYS A 61 2.55 13.04 -11.50
N VAL A 62 3.60 12.58 -10.82
CA VAL A 62 4.96 13.17 -10.94
C VAL A 62 5.49 13.02 -12.36
N LEU A 63 5.40 11.83 -12.93
CA LEU A 63 5.86 11.55 -14.30
C LEU A 63 5.04 12.34 -15.34
N ARG A 64 3.73 12.47 -15.14
CA ARG A 64 2.86 13.29 -15.99
C ARG A 64 3.30 14.75 -15.96
N LEU A 65 3.50 15.32 -14.77
CA LEU A 65 3.92 16.71 -14.61
C LEU A 65 5.30 16.95 -15.22
N ARG A 66 6.27 16.07 -14.98
CA ARG A 66 7.60 16.15 -15.62
C ARG A 66 7.50 16.18 -17.14
N ARG A 67 6.69 15.29 -17.75
CA ARG A 67 6.46 15.29 -19.20
C ARG A 67 5.80 16.60 -19.68
N GLN A 68 4.86 17.15 -18.94
CA GLN A 68 4.21 18.42 -19.29
C GLN A 68 5.19 19.60 -19.23
N ILE A 69 6.01 19.66 -18.19
CA ILE A 69 7.04 20.69 -18.02
C ILE A 69 8.07 20.61 -19.15
N THR A 70 8.63 19.42 -19.41
CA THR A 70 9.62 19.23 -20.49
C THR A 70 9.03 19.54 -21.87
N ALA A 71 7.74 19.26 -22.08
CA ALA A 71 7.07 19.57 -23.34
C ALA A 71 6.60 21.05 -23.46
N GLY A 72 6.83 21.89 -22.44
CA GLY A 72 6.36 23.29 -22.43
C GLY A 72 4.84 23.44 -22.36
N ARG A 73 4.11 22.38 -21.98
CA ARG A 73 2.63 22.36 -21.88
C ARG A 73 2.15 22.44 -20.43
N TYR A 74 3.05 22.80 -19.52
CA TYR A 74 2.71 23.00 -18.13
C TYR A 74 2.29 24.45 -17.93
N GLU A 75 1.00 24.66 -17.65
CA GLU A 75 0.47 25.99 -17.40
C GLU A 75 0.96 26.49 -16.05
N LEU A 76 1.93 27.40 -16.09
CA LEU A 76 2.60 27.91 -14.90
C LEU A 76 1.84 29.09 -14.30
N ALA A 77 1.25 29.97 -15.12
CA ALA A 77 0.70 31.23 -14.68
C ALA A 77 -0.48 31.03 -13.71
N GLU A 78 -1.51 30.28 -14.13
CA GLU A 78 -2.68 29.99 -13.28
C GLU A 78 -2.29 29.23 -12.00
N ARG A 79 -1.28 28.37 -12.06
CA ARG A 79 -0.83 27.59 -10.90
C ARG A 79 0.03 28.40 -9.94
N LEU A 80 0.66 29.47 -10.40
CA LEU A 80 1.49 30.34 -9.57
C LEU A 80 0.62 31.14 -8.61
N ASP A 81 -0.49 31.68 -9.11
CA ASP A 81 -1.45 32.45 -8.30
C ASP A 81 -2.05 31.58 -7.18
N GLU A 82 -2.50 30.37 -7.50
CA GLU A 82 -3.00 29.41 -6.50
C GLU A 82 -1.95 29.01 -5.44
N VAL A 83 -0.68 28.92 -5.83
CA VAL A 83 0.41 28.58 -4.91
C VAL A 83 0.76 29.77 -4.04
N LEU A 84 0.76 30.98 -4.59
CA LEU A 84 1.02 32.20 -3.86
C LEU A 84 -0.01 32.41 -2.75
N ASP A 85 -1.30 32.25 -3.06
CA ASP A 85 -2.38 32.37 -2.08
C ASP A 85 -2.21 31.41 -0.90
N LYS A 86 -1.86 30.15 -1.17
CA LYS A 86 -1.61 29.13 -0.14
C LYS A 86 -0.38 29.44 0.71
N VAL A 87 0.70 29.89 0.09
CA VAL A 87 1.92 30.27 0.82
C VAL A 87 1.64 31.46 1.72
N LEU A 88 0.85 32.44 1.26
CA LEU A 88 0.45 33.58 2.07
C LEU A 88 -0.46 33.16 3.23
N GLU A 89 -1.39 32.23 3.00
CA GLU A 89 -2.23 31.64 4.05
C GLU A 89 -1.38 30.98 5.13
N ASP A 90 -0.45 30.09 4.73
CA ASP A 90 0.45 29.36 5.64
C ASP A 90 1.36 30.28 6.48
N LEU A 91 1.70 31.48 5.97
CA LEU A 91 2.56 32.44 6.69
C LEU A 91 1.81 33.31 7.69
N ILE A 92 0.49 33.44 7.54
CA ILE A 92 -0.36 34.31 8.35
C ILE A 92 -1.07 33.51 9.46
N THR A 93 -1.15 32.18 9.32
CA THR A 93 -1.62 31.23 10.35
C THR A 93 -0.49 30.66 11.20
#